data_AF-A0A2N2ZA70-F1
#
_entry.id   AF-A0A2N2ZA70-F1
#
_cell.length_a   1.000
_cell.length_b   1.000
_cell.length_c   1.000
_cell.angle_alpha   90.00
_cell.angle_beta   90.00
_cell.angle_gamma   90.00
#
_symmetry.space_group_name_H-M   'P 1'
#
loop_
_entity.id
_entity.type
_entity.pdbx_description
1 polymer ?
#
loop_
_entity_poly.entity_id
_entity_poly.type
_entity_poly.pdbx_seq_one_letter_code
_entity_poly.pdbx_strand_id
1 'polypeptide(L)'
;MNFPFFIARRYLFAKKSHNIINIISIISVVGMATGVTALVVVLSVFNGFDTLIRNMFSAFDADIKIQLVEGKTFPDSLTELNTLRNHASVAVFSEILEENALFKYRNRQHIGKIKGVSRNYPDQTGIDSMIVDGDFLLWRGSQPLAIIGQGAAYYLNANLAHFDPVEVFMPRRGKLPSITTATAFSSKAIMPSGVFAIEQEFDTQYIITPIEFARNLLSYKNEVTSIEIKLVDKANLSRVQDEIQNIVGANFRVLNRFQQNESLYRTMKSEKMAIGLILSLILVIASFNIIGSLSMLIIDKRKDVETLRSLGADNKMIQQIFMTEGLLISFAGTFLGATIGLLVCWAQVQFKLVKLQGTGGFIVDAYPVDIQPFDIAGILLLVIVIAYLAARFPVRIITQRIFAMEKTGNL
;
A
#
# COMPACT_ATOMS: atom_id res chain seq x y z
N MET A 1 -42.97 -15.23 -19.34
CA MET A 1 -41.92 -16.17 -18.87
C MET A 1 -40.77 -16.11 -19.86
N ASN A 2 -39.54 -15.82 -19.42
CA ASN A 2 -38.37 -15.75 -20.31
C ASN A 2 -37.96 -17.17 -20.73
N PHE A 3 -38.41 -17.61 -21.90
CA PHE A 3 -38.13 -18.93 -22.46
C PHE A 3 -36.61 -19.28 -22.48
N PRO A 4 -35.69 -18.35 -22.83
CA PRO A 4 -34.25 -18.65 -22.79
C PRO A 4 -33.73 -18.99 -21.39
N PHE A 5 -34.22 -18.30 -20.36
CA PHE A 5 -33.85 -18.57 -18.97
C PHE A 5 -34.39 -19.92 -18.47
N PHE A 6 -35.61 -20.28 -18.88
CA PHE A 6 -36.21 -21.59 -18.54
C PHE A 6 -35.38 -22.75 -19.10
N ILE A 7 -34.93 -22.65 -20.35
CA ILE A 7 -34.08 -23.67 -20.99
C ILE A 7 -32.69 -23.70 -20.35
N ALA A 8 -32.04 -22.54 -20.14
CA ALA A 8 -30.72 -22.46 -19.53
C ALA A 8 -30.68 -23.07 -18.12
N ARG A 9 -31.68 -22.78 -17.28
CA ARG A 9 -31.81 -23.39 -15.94
C ARG A 9 -31.98 -24.90 -16.03
N ARG A 10 -32.73 -25.39 -17.02
CA ARG A 10 -32.94 -26.82 -17.21
C ARG A 10 -31.66 -27.52 -17.65
N TYR A 11 -30.84 -26.91 -18.51
CA TYR A 11 -29.55 -27.49 -18.89
C TYR A 11 -28.57 -27.57 -17.71
N LEU A 12 -28.60 -26.59 -16.81
CA LEU A 12 -27.74 -26.58 -15.62
C LEU A 12 -28.16 -27.59 -14.54
N PHE A 13 -29.47 -27.82 -14.34
CA PHE A 13 -29.99 -28.61 -13.21
C PHE A 13 -30.71 -29.92 -13.57
N ALA A 14 -30.83 -30.30 -14.85
CA ALA A 14 -31.58 -31.50 -15.22
C ALA A 14 -30.90 -32.81 -14.76
N LYS A 15 -31.58 -33.54 -13.86
CA LYS A 15 -31.27 -34.92 -13.53
C LYS A 15 -31.91 -35.87 -14.56
N LYS A 16 -31.06 -36.56 -15.33
CA LYS A 16 -31.20 -37.90 -15.96
C LYS A 16 -30.78 -37.92 -17.45
N SER A 17 -30.06 -39.01 -17.78
CA SER A 17 -29.56 -39.55 -19.05
C SER A 17 -28.23 -39.06 -19.67
N HIS A 18 -27.70 -37.88 -19.34
CA HIS A 18 -26.36 -37.46 -19.79
C HIS A 18 -25.49 -36.91 -18.64
N ASN A 19 -24.76 -37.80 -17.95
CA ASN A 19 -23.86 -37.43 -16.85
C ASN A 19 -22.76 -36.44 -17.29
N ILE A 20 -22.33 -36.49 -18.55
CA ILE A 20 -21.19 -35.71 -19.05
C ILE A 20 -21.48 -34.19 -19.01
N ILE A 21 -22.69 -33.76 -19.37
CA ILE A 21 -23.07 -32.33 -19.41
C ILE A 21 -23.04 -31.68 -18.01
N ASN A 22 -23.62 -32.37 -17.03
CA ASN A 22 -23.65 -31.87 -15.66
C ASN A 22 -22.24 -31.84 -15.04
N ILE A 23 -21.39 -32.82 -15.38
CA ILE A 23 -19.98 -32.85 -14.95
C ILE A 23 -19.21 -31.65 -15.52
N ILE A 24 -19.36 -31.33 -16.81
CA ILE A 24 -18.70 -30.18 -17.43
C ILE A 24 -19.15 -28.88 -16.76
N SER A 25 -20.45 -28.72 -16.53
CA SER A 25 -20.99 -27.52 -15.85
C SER A 25 -20.44 -27.38 -14.43
N ILE A 26 -20.33 -28.47 -13.66
CA ILE A 26 -19.73 -28.47 -12.32
C ILE A 26 -18.24 -28.10 -12.38
N ILE A 27 -17.47 -28.69 -13.30
CA ILE A 27 -16.04 -28.37 -13.47
C ILE A 27 -15.85 -26.88 -13.79
N SER A 28 -16.76 -26.30 -14.57
CA SER A 28 -16.75 -24.88 -14.94
C SER A 28 -17.05 -23.98 -13.74
N VAL A 29 -18.06 -24.34 -12.95
CA VAL A 29 -18.40 -23.64 -11.70
C VAL A 29 -17.23 -23.71 -10.71
N VAL A 30 -16.60 -24.88 -10.54
CA VAL A 30 -15.44 -25.06 -9.66
C VAL A 30 -14.21 -24.30 -10.16
N GLY A 31 -13.95 -24.30 -11.47
CA GLY A 31 -12.86 -23.52 -12.07
C GLY A 31 -13.04 -22.02 -11.84
N MET A 32 -14.25 -21.51 -12.11
CA MET A 32 -14.62 -20.12 -11.83
C MET A 32 -14.52 -19.79 -10.33
N ALA A 33 -15.04 -20.66 -9.46
CA ALA A 33 -15.01 -20.46 -8.01
C ALA A 33 -13.59 -20.43 -7.46
N THR A 34 -12.70 -21.30 -7.95
CA THR A 34 -11.28 -21.30 -7.56
C THR A 34 -10.59 -19.98 -7.94
N GLY A 35 -10.81 -19.50 -9.17
CA GLY A 35 -10.25 -18.22 -9.62
C GLY A 35 -10.75 -17.03 -8.79
N VAL A 36 -12.05 -16.99 -8.49
CA VAL A 36 -12.66 -15.93 -7.67
C VAL A 36 -12.20 -16.00 -6.22
N THR A 37 -12.08 -17.20 -5.65
CA THR A 37 -11.51 -17.41 -4.31
C THR A 37 -10.10 -16.82 -4.23
N ALA A 38 -9.25 -17.14 -5.21
CA ALA A 38 -7.89 -16.61 -5.27
C ALA A 38 -7.86 -15.08 -5.40
N LEU A 39 -8.71 -14.49 -6.26
CA LEU A 39 -8.83 -13.04 -6.40
C LEU A 39 -9.22 -12.35 -5.08
N VAL A 40 -10.24 -12.87 -4.39
CA VAL A 40 -10.70 -12.31 -3.11
C VAL A 40 -9.61 -12.40 -2.04
N VAL A 41 -8.94 -13.55 -1.93
CA VAL A 41 -7.86 -13.75 -0.93
C VAL A 41 -6.67 -12.84 -1.22
N VAL A 42 -6.16 -12.81 -2.45
CA VAL A 42 -5.00 -11.99 -2.81
C VAL A 42 -5.28 -10.51 -2.58
N LEU A 43 -6.46 -10.03 -2.98
CA LEU A 43 -6.85 -8.63 -2.79
C LEU A 43 -6.97 -8.27 -1.30
N SER A 44 -7.59 -9.14 -0.49
CA SER A 44 -7.79 -8.88 0.94
C SER A 44 -6.47 -8.92 1.72
N VAL A 45 -5.56 -9.84 1.39
CA VAL A 45 -4.20 -9.87 1.96
C VAL A 45 -3.48 -8.57 1.61
N PHE A 46 -3.59 -8.12 0.37
CA PHE A 46 -2.91 -6.91 -0.07
C PHE A 46 -3.43 -5.65 0.62
N ASN A 47 -4.75 -5.53 0.78
CA ASN A 47 -5.34 -4.45 1.57
C ASN A 47 -4.85 -4.49 3.02
N GLY A 48 -4.70 -5.68 3.60
CA GLY A 48 -4.13 -5.86 4.93
C GLY A 48 -2.70 -5.32 5.03
N PHE A 49 -1.85 -5.63 4.05
CA PHE A 49 -0.50 -5.07 3.98
C PHE A 49 -0.50 -3.56 3.80
N ASP A 50 -1.33 -3.01 2.90
CA ASP A 50 -1.43 -1.55 2.70
C ASP A 50 -1.82 -0.85 4.01
N THR A 51 -2.77 -1.39 4.76
CA THR A 51 -3.18 -0.88 6.07
C THR A 51 -2.08 -0.98 7.13
N LEU A 52 -1.40 -2.14 7.23
CA LEU A 52 -0.28 -2.33 8.17
C LEU A 52 0.82 -1.30 7.90
N ILE A 53 1.18 -1.15 6.63
CA ILE A 53 2.23 -0.23 6.20
C ILE A 53 1.82 1.23 6.50
N ARG A 54 0.58 1.62 6.19
CA ARG A 54 0.05 2.96 6.52
C ARG A 54 0.15 3.27 8.01
N ASN A 55 -0.21 2.32 8.86
CA ASN A 55 -0.20 2.51 10.31
C ASN A 55 1.24 2.66 10.83
N MET A 56 2.17 1.85 10.32
CA MET A 56 3.58 1.93 10.67
C MET A 56 4.20 3.30 10.30
N PHE A 57 3.85 3.88 9.15
CA PHE A 57 4.41 5.17 8.74
C PHE A 57 3.73 6.39 9.36
N SER A 58 2.43 6.31 9.69
CA SER A 58 1.72 7.41 10.34
C SER A 58 2.26 7.74 11.73
N ALA A 59 2.99 6.81 12.34
CA ALA A 59 3.64 6.97 13.64
C ALA A 59 4.84 7.93 13.60
N PHE A 60 5.55 8.00 12.48
CA PHE A 60 6.88 8.63 12.41
C PHE A 60 6.99 9.73 11.34
N ASP A 61 6.51 9.47 10.13
CA ASP A 61 6.64 10.41 9.02
C ASP A 61 5.51 11.44 9.06
N ALA A 62 5.87 12.71 8.84
CA ALA A 62 4.88 13.76 8.64
C ALA A 62 4.03 13.49 7.38
N ASP A 63 2.81 14.01 7.35
CA ASP A 63 1.92 13.82 6.20
C ASP A 63 2.53 14.32 4.92
N ILE A 64 3.13 15.51 4.99
CA ILE A 64 3.82 16.17 3.90
C ILE A 64 5.17 16.69 4.39
N LYS A 65 6.23 16.44 3.61
CA LYS A 65 7.58 16.97 3.81
C LYS A 65 7.98 17.79 2.59
N ILE A 66 8.38 19.04 2.82
CA ILE A 66 8.82 19.97 1.80
C ILE A 66 10.34 20.12 1.94
N GLN A 67 11.07 19.85 0.86
CA GLN A 67 12.52 20.00 0.81
C GLN A 67 12.95 20.58 -0.55
N LEU A 68 14.17 21.08 -0.64
CA LEU A 68 14.70 21.59 -1.92
C LEU A 68 14.91 20.46 -2.94
N VAL A 69 14.70 20.78 -4.22
CA VAL A 69 15.14 19.90 -5.32
C VAL A 69 16.67 19.94 -5.43
N GLU A 70 17.24 21.16 -5.36
CA GLU A 70 18.69 21.39 -5.40
C GLU A 70 19.14 22.25 -4.21
N GLY A 71 20.24 21.85 -3.59
CA GLY A 71 20.75 22.47 -2.37
C GLY A 71 20.35 21.71 -1.09
N LYS A 72 20.90 22.16 0.04
CA LYS A 72 20.71 21.48 1.35
C LYS A 72 19.74 22.18 2.28
N THR A 73 19.68 23.51 2.21
CA THR A 73 18.96 24.34 3.18
C THR A 73 18.33 25.56 2.52
N PHE A 74 17.21 26.02 3.07
CA PHE A 74 16.52 27.25 2.67
C PHE A 74 16.12 28.06 3.91
N PRO A 75 15.92 29.39 3.79
CA PRO A 75 15.40 30.20 4.88
C PRO A 75 13.96 29.81 5.23
N ASP A 76 13.63 29.76 6.53
CA ASP A 76 12.26 29.53 7.01
C ASP A 76 11.27 30.66 6.68
N SER A 77 11.78 31.88 6.44
CA SER A 77 11.04 33.13 6.26
C SER A 77 10.52 33.38 4.85
N LEU A 78 10.56 32.38 3.96
CA LEU A 78 10.05 32.50 2.60
C LEU A 78 8.54 32.82 2.60
N THR A 79 8.12 33.66 1.66
CA THR A 79 6.74 34.18 1.61
C THR A 79 5.75 33.03 1.38
N GLU A 80 6.14 32.06 0.57
CA GLU A 80 5.41 30.85 0.24
C GLU A 80 5.21 29.93 1.46
N LEU A 81 6.14 29.94 2.42
CA LEU A 81 6.01 29.15 3.65
C LEU A 81 5.08 29.81 4.66
N ASN A 82 5.03 31.15 4.68
CA ASN A 82 4.11 31.89 5.53
C ASN A 82 2.63 31.74 5.09
N THR A 83 2.38 31.60 3.79
CA THR A 83 1.02 31.27 3.29
C THR A 83 0.63 29.85 3.70
N LEU A 84 1.56 28.89 3.64
CA LEU A 84 1.31 27.51 4.09
C LEU A 84 1.04 27.40 5.59
N ARG A 85 1.74 28.19 6.42
CA ARG A 85 1.53 28.20 7.87
C ARG A 85 0.08 28.52 8.26
N ASN A 86 -0.64 29.27 7.43
CA ASN A 86 -2.04 29.67 7.65
C ASN A 86 -3.03 28.91 6.75
N HIS A 87 -2.60 27.87 6.05
CA HIS A 87 -3.44 27.13 5.13
C HIS A 87 -4.47 26.27 5.89
N ALA A 88 -5.74 26.28 5.46
CA ALA A 88 -6.84 25.63 6.19
C ALA A 88 -6.67 24.12 6.39
N SER A 89 -5.93 23.45 5.49
CA SER A 89 -5.66 22.01 5.58
C SER A 89 -4.46 21.65 6.47
N VAL A 90 -3.72 22.63 6.99
CA VAL A 90 -2.52 22.42 7.81
C VAL A 90 -2.89 22.47 9.29
N ALA A 91 -2.66 21.37 9.99
CA ALA A 91 -2.86 21.27 11.45
C ALA A 91 -1.60 21.69 12.22
N VAL A 92 -0.42 21.20 11.77
CA VAL A 92 0.87 21.50 12.41
C VAL A 92 1.91 21.77 11.33
N PHE A 93 2.69 22.84 11.52
CA PHE A 93 3.77 23.25 10.63
C PHE A 93 5.09 23.27 11.40
N SER A 94 5.98 22.31 11.14
CA SER A 94 7.23 22.16 11.89
C SER A 94 8.44 22.46 11.01
N GLU A 95 9.38 23.20 11.58
CA GLU A 95 10.68 23.48 10.97
C GLU A 95 11.66 22.40 11.39
N ILE A 96 12.38 21.85 10.41
CA ILE A 96 13.28 20.72 10.61
C ILE A 96 14.66 21.04 10.03
N LEU A 97 15.70 20.77 10.81
CA LEU A 97 17.09 20.85 10.39
C LEU A 97 17.78 19.51 10.62
N GLU A 98 18.07 18.80 9.53
CA GLU A 98 18.65 17.46 9.51
C GLU A 98 20.03 17.47 8.86
N GLU A 99 21.04 16.92 9.54
CA GLU A 99 22.37 16.75 8.97
C GLU A 99 23.07 15.51 9.55
N ASN A 100 24.04 14.98 8.82
CA ASN A 100 24.85 13.86 9.29
C ASN A 100 25.85 14.32 10.36
N ALA A 101 25.92 13.60 11.47
CA ALA A 101 26.79 13.90 12.60
C ALA A 101 27.46 12.63 13.13
N LEU A 102 28.65 12.80 13.71
CA LEU A 102 29.30 11.77 14.52
C LEU A 102 28.92 12.02 15.97
N PHE A 103 28.20 11.08 16.57
CA PHE A 103 27.86 11.09 17.98
C PHE A 103 28.92 10.34 18.77
N LYS A 104 29.28 10.86 19.93
CA LYS A 104 30.19 10.21 20.85
C LYS A 104 29.63 10.25 22.26
N TYR A 105 29.68 9.11 22.92
CA TYR A 105 29.30 8.95 24.31
C TYR A 105 30.42 8.19 25.01
N ARG A 106 31.12 8.86 25.93
CA ARG A 106 32.35 8.35 26.56
C ARG A 106 33.37 7.88 25.51
N ASN A 107 33.64 6.58 25.42
CA ASN A 107 34.60 5.98 24.49
C ASN A 107 33.96 5.35 23.25
N ARG A 108 32.63 5.44 23.10
CA ARG A 108 31.92 4.90 21.94
C ARG A 108 31.51 6.00 20.98
N GLN A 109 31.48 5.66 19.71
CA GLN A 109 31.13 6.55 18.62
C GLN A 109 30.09 5.88 17.72
N HIS A 110 29.19 6.69 17.18
CA HIS A 110 28.15 6.24 16.27
C HIS A 110 27.87 7.33 15.24
N ILE A 111 27.76 6.96 13.97
CA ILE A 111 27.40 7.91 12.91
C ILE A 111 25.89 7.85 12.72
N GLY A 112 25.25 9.01 12.72
CA GLY A 112 23.82 9.14 12.46
C GLY A 112 23.46 10.53 11.97
N LYS A 113 22.21 10.91 12.15
CA LYS A 113 21.63 12.19 11.82
C LYS A 113 21.19 12.90 13.08
N ILE A 114 21.57 14.16 13.20
CA ILE A 114 20.95 15.07 14.16
C ILE A 114 19.70 15.64 13.52
N LYS A 115 18.55 15.48 14.17
CA LYS A 115 17.27 16.07 13.73
C LYS A 115 16.91 17.19 14.70
N GLY A 116 17.15 18.43 14.30
CA GLY A 116 16.73 19.64 14.98
C GLY A 116 15.26 19.90 14.70
N VAL A 117 14.42 19.94 15.73
CA VAL A 117 12.96 20.09 15.59
C VAL A 117 12.42 21.32 16.31
N SER A 118 11.35 21.92 15.78
CA SER A 118 10.61 23.01 16.41
C SER A 118 9.74 22.53 17.58
N ARG A 119 9.28 23.48 18.41
CA ARG A 119 8.53 23.19 19.66
C ARG A 119 7.21 22.45 19.47
N ASN A 120 6.61 22.56 18.29
CA ASN A 120 5.35 21.93 17.92
C ASN A 120 5.52 20.55 17.26
N TYR A 121 6.74 20.04 17.14
CA TYR A 121 7.02 18.69 16.65
C TYR A 121 6.30 17.56 17.42
N PRO A 122 6.08 17.65 18.76
CA PRO A 122 5.32 16.63 19.47
C PRO A 122 3.86 16.54 19.02
N ASP A 123 3.25 17.66 18.62
CA ASP A 123 1.86 17.66 18.11
C ASP A 123 1.78 17.10 16.68
N GLN A 124 2.92 17.05 15.98
CA GLN A 124 3.03 16.55 14.62
C GLN A 124 3.10 15.03 14.55
N THR A 125 3.81 14.38 15.47
CA THR A 125 4.10 12.94 15.44
C THR A 125 3.64 12.27 16.73
N GLY A 126 3.41 10.96 16.73
CA GLY A 126 3.06 10.21 17.96
C GLY A 126 4.27 9.79 18.79
N ILE A 127 5.41 10.46 18.63
CA ILE A 127 6.71 10.01 19.14
C ILE A 127 6.79 10.05 20.67
N ASP A 128 6.00 10.90 21.31
CA ASP A 128 5.85 10.99 22.76
C ASP A 128 5.34 9.66 23.37
N SER A 129 4.45 8.97 22.65
CA SER A 129 3.95 7.64 23.03
C SER A 129 4.92 6.49 22.79
N MET A 130 6.06 6.76 22.13
CA MET A 130 7.06 5.75 21.71
C MET A 130 8.35 5.80 22.54
N ILE A 131 8.33 6.54 23.65
CA ILE A 131 9.43 6.56 24.61
C ILE A 131 9.45 5.26 25.41
N VAL A 132 10.59 4.58 25.41
CA VAL A 132 10.82 3.33 26.14
C VAL A 132 11.62 3.52 27.43
N ASP A 133 12.36 4.61 27.53
CA ASP A 133 13.15 4.98 28.72
C ASP A 133 13.24 6.51 28.85
N GLY A 134 13.15 7.03 30.07
CA GLY A 134 13.12 8.48 30.36
C GLY A 134 11.83 9.20 29.93
N ASP A 135 11.94 10.49 29.64
CA ASP A 135 10.82 11.38 29.28
C ASP A 135 11.04 12.01 27.90
N PHE A 136 9.96 12.25 27.14
CA PHE A 136 10.01 13.11 25.96
C PHE A 136 10.20 14.57 26.41
N LEU A 137 11.44 15.04 26.57
CA LEU A 137 11.73 16.40 27.03
C LEU A 137 12.90 17.03 26.27
N LEU A 138 12.63 17.77 25.20
CA LEU A 138 13.65 18.48 24.42
C LEU A 138 14.06 19.84 25.01
N TRP A 139 13.19 20.49 25.80
CA TRP A 139 13.46 21.78 26.41
C TRP A 139 13.21 21.73 27.92
N ARG A 140 14.26 21.97 28.72
CA ARG A 140 14.12 22.23 30.16
C ARG A 140 14.43 23.70 30.42
N GLY A 141 13.40 24.53 30.34
CA GLY A 141 13.56 25.99 30.34
C GLY A 141 14.35 26.45 29.12
N SER A 142 15.53 27.04 29.34
CA SER A 142 16.47 27.46 28.28
C SER A 142 17.51 26.39 27.93
N GLN A 143 17.55 25.26 28.64
CA GLN A 143 18.53 24.21 28.40
C GLN A 143 17.98 23.22 27.34
N PRO A 144 18.71 23.03 26.22
CA PRO A 144 18.35 22.02 25.23
C PRO A 144 18.74 20.62 25.72
N LEU A 145 17.87 19.65 25.49
CA LEU A 145 18.04 18.24 25.79
C LEU A 145 17.83 17.42 24.52
N ALA A 146 18.34 16.20 24.49
CA ALA A 146 18.24 15.30 23.35
C ALA A 146 17.33 14.11 23.67
N ILE A 147 16.74 13.54 22.63
CA ILE A 147 16.07 12.25 22.68
C ILE A 147 16.77 11.35 21.67
N ILE A 148 17.20 10.18 22.12
CA ILE A 148 18.06 9.27 21.35
C ILE A 148 17.20 8.10 20.85
N GLY A 149 17.38 7.67 19.60
CA GLY A 149 16.76 6.42 19.15
C GLY A 149 17.39 5.20 19.84
N GLN A 150 16.60 4.17 20.12
CA GLN A 150 17.05 2.97 20.85
C GLN A 150 18.29 2.32 20.20
N GLY A 151 18.34 2.28 18.87
CA GLY A 151 19.48 1.77 18.13
C GLY A 151 20.74 2.61 18.31
N ALA A 152 20.63 3.94 18.22
CA ALA A 152 21.74 4.86 18.47
C ALA A 152 22.22 4.76 19.92
N ALA A 153 21.30 4.66 20.89
CA ALA A 153 21.62 4.44 22.30
C ALA A 153 22.36 3.11 22.51
N TYR A 154 21.93 2.04 21.85
CA TYR A 154 22.58 0.74 21.89
C TYR A 154 24.04 0.78 21.39
N TYR A 155 24.28 1.39 20.22
CA TYR A 155 25.64 1.50 19.67
C TYR A 155 26.55 2.38 20.52
N LEU A 156 26.03 3.50 21.02
CA LEU A 156 26.73 4.40 21.93
C LEU A 156 26.90 3.80 23.33
N ASN A 157 26.17 2.74 23.68
CA ASN A 157 26.00 2.27 25.05
C ASN A 157 25.62 3.43 25.98
N ALA A 158 24.72 4.28 25.48
CA ALA A 158 24.16 5.40 26.21
C ALA A 158 23.07 4.88 27.15
N ASN A 159 23.11 5.31 28.40
CA ASN A 159 22.15 4.92 29.41
C ASN A 159 21.78 6.17 30.22
N LEU A 160 20.48 6.46 30.31
CA LEU A 160 19.95 7.64 30.99
C LEU A 160 20.23 7.66 32.50
N ALA A 161 20.53 6.52 33.11
CA ALA A 161 20.94 6.44 34.51
C ALA A 161 22.28 7.13 34.79
N HIS A 162 23.09 7.35 33.76
CA HIS A 162 24.35 8.09 33.87
C HIS A 162 24.18 9.47 33.21
N PHE A 163 24.39 10.53 33.98
CA PHE A 163 24.25 11.93 33.53
C PHE A 163 25.42 12.42 32.66
N ASP A 164 25.91 11.58 31.75
CA ASP A 164 26.94 11.99 30.80
C ASP A 164 26.30 12.61 29.54
N PRO A 165 26.89 13.66 28.96
CA PRO A 165 26.38 14.22 27.73
C PRO A 165 26.79 13.39 26.51
N VAL A 166 25.98 13.47 25.45
CA VAL A 166 26.37 13.06 24.11
C VAL A 166 27.10 14.22 23.43
N GLU A 167 28.32 13.99 22.98
CA GLU A 167 29.07 14.92 22.16
C GLU A 167 28.68 14.74 20.69
N VAL A 168 28.25 15.82 20.03
CA VAL A 168 27.88 15.84 18.61
C VAL A 168 28.98 16.52 17.82
N PHE A 169 29.61 15.80 16.90
CA PHE A 169 30.68 16.31 16.03
C PHE A 169 30.19 16.44 14.58
N MET A 170 30.47 17.60 13.96
CA MET A 170 30.07 17.89 12.59
C MET A 170 31.14 18.67 11.84
N PRO A 171 31.36 18.46 10.54
CA PRO A 171 32.26 19.29 9.74
C PRO A 171 31.76 20.74 9.67
N ARG A 172 32.66 21.72 9.85
CA ARG A 172 32.30 23.14 9.71
C ARG A 172 32.12 23.52 8.24
N ARG A 173 31.04 24.27 7.93
CA ARG A 173 30.76 24.78 6.60
C ARG A 173 31.78 25.83 6.17
N GLY A 174 32.24 25.78 4.91
CA GLY A 174 33.00 26.86 4.27
C GLY A 174 34.48 26.99 4.66
N LYS A 175 35.04 26.10 5.47
CA LYS A 175 36.49 26.04 5.72
C LYS A 175 37.07 24.81 5.02
N LEU A 176 38.05 25.03 4.13
CA LEU A 176 38.89 23.95 3.62
C LEU A 176 39.49 23.20 4.82
N PRO A 177 39.66 21.86 4.76
CA PRO A 177 40.32 21.11 5.82
C PRO A 177 41.72 21.69 6.02
N SER A 178 41.90 22.52 7.04
CA SER A 178 43.21 23.00 7.44
C SER A 178 43.96 21.83 8.11
N ILE A 179 45.28 21.82 7.99
CA ILE A 179 46.18 20.76 8.48
C ILE A 179 46.02 20.51 10.00
N THR A 180 45.35 21.41 10.74
CA THR A 180 44.94 21.22 12.13
C THR A 180 43.51 20.66 12.24
N THR A 181 43.43 19.33 12.40
CA THR A 181 42.20 18.51 12.53
C THR A 181 41.19 19.04 13.57
N ALA A 182 41.66 19.73 14.62
CA ALA A 182 40.82 20.24 15.71
C ALA A 182 39.90 21.42 15.33
N THR A 183 40.22 22.17 14.26
CA THR A 183 39.42 23.35 13.87
C THR A 183 38.41 23.08 12.75
N ALA A 184 38.50 21.91 12.13
CA ALA A 184 37.65 21.48 11.02
C ALA A 184 36.26 21.02 11.47
N PHE A 185 36.09 20.66 12.75
CA PHE A 185 34.84 20.17 13.31
C PHE A 185 34.23 21.16 14.31
N SER A 186 32.90 21.29 14.26
CA SER A 186 32.09 21.88 15.32
C SER A 186 31.70 20.76 16.27
N SER A 187 31.83 21.00 17.58
CA SER A 187 31.42 20.04 18.59
C SER A 187 30.60 20.73 19.68
N LYS A 188 29.50 20.10 20.08
CA LYS A 188 28.72 20.49 21.27
C LYS A 188 28.23 19.26 22.01
N ALA A 189 28.15 19.40 23.32
CA ALA A 189 27.56 18.44 24.23
C ALA A 189 26.06 18.71 24.41
N ILE A 190 25.23 17.67 24.44
CA ILE A 190 23.81 17.72 24.79
C ILE A 190 23.45 16.56 25.70
N MET A 191 22.63 16.83 26.71
CA MET A 191 22.20 15.81 27.67
C MET A 191 21.00 15.03 27.13
N PRO A 192 21.02 13.70 27.16
CA PRO A 192 19.85 12.91 26.81
C PRO A 192 18.79 12.96 27.91
N SER A 193 17.52 12.90 27.51
CA SER A 193 16.34 12.97 28.38
C SER A 193 15.43 11.76 28.25
N GLY A 194 15.44 11.12 27.08
CA GLY A 194 14.62 9.97 26.76
C GLY A 194 15.21 9.15 25.63
N VAL A 195 14.74 7.92 25.52
CA VAL A 195 15.03 6.99 24.43
C VAL A 195 13.71 6.59 23.77
N PHE A 196 13.60 6.79 22.46
CA PHE A 196 12.44 6.33 21.68
C PHE A 196 12.75 5.00 20.98
N ALA A 197 11.71 4.21 20.69
CA ALA A 197 11.79 3.02 19.85
C ALA A 197 10.60 2.98 18.87
N ILE A 198 10.89 3.00 17.58
CA ILE A 198 9.88 3.04 16.51
C ILE A 198 10.15 1.93 15.50
N GLU A 199 11.27 2.04 14.81
CA GLU A 199 11.69 1.13 13.74
C GLU A 199 13.22 1.16 13.68
N GLN A 200 13.84 0.01 13.38
CA GLN A 200 15.28 -0.19 13.52
C GLN A 200 16.13 0.80 12.73
N GLU A 201 15.79 1.10 11.47
CA GLU A 201 16.54 2.07 10.66
C GLU A 201 16.39 3.49 11.23
N PHE A 202 15.19 3.87 11.66
CA PHE A 202 14.96 5.16 12.31
C PHE A 202 15.71 5.28 13.66
N ASP A 203 15.57 4.28 14.52
CA ASP A 203 16.13 4.24 15.87
C ASP A 203 17.67 4.25 15.85
N THR A 204 18.28 3.68 14.81
CA THR A 204 19.72 3.69 14.64
C THR A 204 20.24 4.99 14.03
N GLN A 205 19.46 5.66 13.18
CA GLN A 205 19.93 6.86 12.49
C GLN A 205 19.76 8.13 13.32
N TYR A 206 18.70 8.30 14.13
CA TYR A 206 18.32 9.63 14.60
C TYR A 206 18.60 9.93 16.08
N ILE A 207 19.11 11.13 16.33
CA ILE A 207 19.07 11.81 17.62
C ILE A 207 18.33 13.13 17.46
N ILE A 208 17.23 13.28 18.19
CA ILE A 208 16.34 14.45 18.11
C ILE A 208 16.80 15.49 19.11
N THR A 209 16.87 16.74 18.67
CA THR A 209 17.29 17.90 19.47
C THR A 209 16.44 19.12 19.15
N PRO A 210 16.41 20.14 20.00
CA PRO A 210 15.88 21.45 19.63
C PRO A 210 16.55 22.01 18.39
N ILE A 211 15.75 22.58 17.48
CA ILE A 211 16.27 23.20 16.26
C ILE A 211 17.30 24.30 16.55
N GLU A 212 17.18 25.00 17.68
CA GLU A 212 18.12 26.04 18.11
C GLU A 212 19.51 25.46 18.42
N PHE A 213 19.57 24.24 18.98
CA PHE A 213 20.83 23.55 19.24
C PHE A 213 21.52 23.19 17.92
N ALA A 214 20.78 22.60 16.98
CA ALA A 214 21.28 22.22 15.67
C ALA A 214 21.74 23.45 14.85
N ARG A 215 20.92 24.53 14.81
CA ARG A 215 21.28 25.80 14.14
C ARG A 215 22.58 26.38 14.72
N ASN A 216 22.72 26.41 16.04
CA ASN A 216 23.92 26.92 16.69
C ASN A 216 25.16 26.04 16.41
N LEU A 217 25.00 24.71 16.44
CA LEU A 217 26.09 23.78 16.12
C LEU A 217 26.61 23.96 14.69
N LEU A 218 25.69 24.21 13.73
CA LEU A 218 25.98 24.38 12.31
C LEU A 218 26.24 25.83 11.89
N SER A 219 26.10 26.78 12.81
CA SER A 219 26.17 28.23 12.53
C SER A 219 25.13 28.72 11.50
N TYR A 220 23.96 28.09 11.47
CA TYR A 220 22.78 28.58 10.75
C TYR A 220 22.06 29.64 11.59
N LYS A 221 21.45 30.63 10.91
CA LYS A 221 20.62 31.65 11.55
C LYS A 221 19.16 31.20 11.51
N ASN A 222 18.60 31.13 10.31
CA ASN A 222 17.18 30.87 10.05
C ASN A 222 16.98 29.80 8.96
N GLU A 223 18.03 29.06 8.65
CA GLU A 223 17.97 28.02 7.64
C GLU A 223 17.41 26.71 8.21
N VAL A 224 16.68 26.00 7.36
CA VAL A 224 16.08 24.69 7.60
C VAL A 224 16.40 23.76 6.43
N THR A 225 16.45 22.45 6.66
CA THR A 225 16.58 21.47 5.57
C THR A 225 15.23 21.09 5.00
N SER A 226 14.19 21.08 5.83
CA SER A 226 12.85 20.72 5.41
C SER A 226 11.78 21.33 6.31
N ILE A 227 10.57 21.43 5.76
CA ILE A 227 9.35 21.72 6.52
C ILE A 227 8.52 20.45 6.54
N GLU A 228 8.15 20.01 7.73
CA GLU A 228 7.26 18.87 7.92
C GLU A 228 5.86 19.40 8.30
N ILE A 229 4.81 18.87 7.68
CA ILE A 229 3.42 19.32 7.85
C ILE A 229 2.55 18.15 8.27
N LYS A 230 1.73 18.35 9.31
CA LYS A 230 0.59 17.49 9.65
C LYS A 230 -0.67 18.12 9.08
N LEU A 231 -1.47 17.31 8.39
CA LEU A 231 -2.75 17.75 7.83
C LEU A 231 -3.87 17.60 8.87
N VAL A 232 -4.95 18.37 8.67
CA VAL A 232 -6.19 18.18 9.42
C VAL A 232 -6.82 16.82 9.10
N ASP A 233 -7.53 16.24 10.07
CA ASP A 233 -8.19 14.95 9.90
C ASP A 233 -9.10 14.93 8.66
N LYS A 234 -9.04 13.84 7.89
CA LYS A 234 -9.79 13.62 6.63
C LYS A 234 -9.40 14.51 5.46
N ALA A 235 -8.32 15.29 5.54
CA ALA A 235 -7.79 15.98 4.37
C ALA A 235 -7.38 14.97 3.28
N ASN A 236 -7.67 15.31 2.02
CA ASN A 236 -7.21 14.49 0.89
C ASN A 236 -5.73 14.77 0.65
N LEU A 237 -4.88 13.83 1.07
CA LEU A 237 -3.42 13.94 1.02
C LEU A 237 -2.89 14.31 -0.37
N SER A 238 -3.38 13.65 -1.44
CA SER A 238 -2.91 13.90 -2.81
C SER A 238 -3.32 15.28 -3.30
N ARG A 239 -4.57 15.69 -3.05
CA ARG A 239 -5.04 17.02 -3.44
C ARG A 239 -4.27 18.12 -2.72
N VAL A 240 -4.07 17.98 -1.41
CA VAL A 240 -3.32 18.97 -0.62
C VAL A 240 -1.85 18.98 -1.01
N GLN A 241 -1.25 17.83 -1.34
CA GLN A 241 0.11 17.76 -1.87
C GLN A 241 0.26 18.60 -3.16
N ASP A 242 -0.67 18.47 -4.11
CA ASP A 242 -0.65 19.24 -5.35
C ASP A 242 -0.87 20.74 -5.10
N GLU A 243 -1.80 21.10 -4.20
CA GLU A 243 -2.04 22.48 -3.78
C GLU A 243 -0.78 23.11 -3.16
N ILE A 244 -0.11 22.40 -2.24
CA ILE A 244 1.13 22.85 -1.61
C ILE A 244 2.25 22.97 -2.65
N GLN A 245 2.40 22.00 -3.56
CA GLN A 245 3.41 22.03 -4.63
C GLN A 245 3.24 23.25 -5.54
N ASN A 246 2.00 23.66 -5.82
CA ASN A 246 1.71 24.88 -6.58
C ASN A 246 2.07 26.16 -5.81
N ILE A 247 1.93 26.17 -4.48
CA ILE A 247 2.27 27.33 -3.63
C ILE A 247 3.78 27.52 -3.53
N VAL A 248 4.53 26.44 -3.28
CA VAL A 248 6.00 26.52 -3.09
C VAL A 248 6.78 26.60 -4.40
N GLY A 249 6.17 26.15 -5.51
CA GLY A 249 6.79 26.17 -6.84
C GLY A 249 7.79 25.04 -7.08
N ALA A 250 8.43 25.07 -8.25
CA ALA A 250 9.25 23.96 -8.77
C ALA A 250 10.62 23.79 -8.07
N ASN A 251 11.06 24.77 -7.28
CA ASN A 251 12.33 24.69 -6.56
C ASN A 251 12.27 23.73 -5.35
N PHE A 252 11.05 23.36 -4.94
CA PHE A 252 10.80 22.46 -3.83
C PHE A 252 10.17 21.17 -4.33
N ARG A 253 10.52 20.07 -3.65
CA ARG A 253 9.90 18.78 -3.77
C ARG A 253 8.97 18.57 -2.59
N VAL A 254 7.68 18.47 -2.86
CA VAL A 254 6.66 18.17 -1.86
C VAL A 254 6.43 16.66 -1.86
N LEU A 255 6.86 16.00 -0.79
CA LEU A 255 6.75 14.55 -0.60
C LEU A 255 5.62 14.24 0.36
N ASN A 256 4.77 13.28 0.01
CA ASN A 256 3.86 12.70 0.99
C ASN A 256 4.57 11.65 1.86
N ARG A 257 3.95 11.23 2.97
CA ARG A 257 4.50 10.22 3.89
C ARG A 257 5.07 8.97 3.20
N PHE A 258 4.42 8.46 2.15
CA PHE A 258 4.89 7.26 1.45
C PHE A 258 6.12 7.52 0.57
N GLN A 259 6.31 8.76 0.09
CA GLN A 259 7.40 9.12 -0.81
C GLN A 259 8.67 9.56 -0.07
N GLN A 260 8.60 9.77 1.25
CA GLN A 260 9.74 10.20 2.05
C GLN A 260 10.82 9.11 2.14
N ASN A 261 10.42 7.83 2.12
CA ASN A 261 11.34 6.70 2.02
C ASN A 261 11.33 6.12 0.59
N GLU A 262 12.30 6.56 -0.24
CA GLU A 262 12.31 6.22 -1.67
C GLU A 262 12.52 4.71 -1.94
N SER A 263 13.36 4.03 -1.17
CA SER A 263 13.61 2.59 -1.36
C SER A 263 12.35 1.79 -1.05
N LEU A 264 11.71 2.06 0.09
CA LEU A 264 10.45 1.41 0.48
C LEU A 264 9.32 1.77 -0.48
N TYR A 265 9.18 3.03 -0.89
CA TYR A 265 8.19 3.45 -1.88
C TYR A 265 8.32 2.70 -3.21
N ARG A 266 9.57 2.59 -3.71
CA ARG A 266 9.86 1.86 -4.95
C ARG A 266 9.56 0.38 -4.82
N THR A 267 9.88 -0.23 -3.67
CA THR A 267 9.53 -1.63 -3.37
C THR A 267 8.01 -1.82 -3.34
N MET A 268 7.29 -1.00 -2.57
CA MET A 268 5.82 -1.05 -2.51
C MET A 268 5.15 -0.87 -3.87
N LYS A 269 5.66 0.07 -4.69
CA LYS A 269 5.14 0.29 -6.04
C LYS A 269 5.39 -0.92 -6.94
N SER A 270 6.56 -1.53 -6.84
CA SER A 270 6.91 -2.73 -7.60
C SER A 270 6.07 -3.94 -7.16
N GLU A 271 5.79 -4.08 -5.87
CA GLU A 271 4.89 -5.10 -5.33
C GLU A 271 3.44 -4.89 -5.81
N LYS A 272 2.94 -3.64 -5.79
CA LYS A 272 1.63 -3.29 -6.36
C LYS A 272 1.53 -3.70 -7.84
N MET A 273 2.60 -3.48 -8.62
CA MET A 273 2.65 -3.91 -10.02
C MET A 273 2.66 -5.44 -10.16
N ALA A 274 3.46 -6.15 -9.36
CA ALA A 274 3.51 -7.61 -9.39
C ALA A 274 2.15 -8.24 -9.05
N ILE A 275 1.44 -7.69 -8.06
CA ILE A 275 0.09 -8.14 -7.69
C ILE A 275 -0.90 -7.83 -8.79
N GLY A 276 -0.84 -6.65 -9.41
CA GLY A 276 -1.64 -6.35 -10.60
C GLY A 276 -1.44 -7.38 -11.72
N LEU A 277 -0.20 -7.81 -11.95
CA LEU A 277 0.13 -8.86 -12.92
C LEU A 277 -0.47 -10.21 -12.52
N ILE A 278 -0.31 -10.64 -11.27
CA ILE A 278 -0.89 -11.90 -10.77
C ILE A 278 -2.42 -11.89 -10.90
N LEU A 279 -3.09 -10.81 -10.47
CA LEU A 279 -4.54 -10.64 -10.60
C LEU A 279 -4.97 -10.72 -12.06
N SER A 280 -4.23 -10.07 -12.97
CA SER A 280 -4.51 -10.15 -14.41
C SER A 280 -4.38 -11.57 -14.96
N LEU A 281 -3.37 -12.34 -14.52
CA LEU A 281 -3.16 -13.72 -14.94
C LEU A 281 -4.29 -14.63 -14.46
N ILE A 282 -4.72 -14.50 -13.19
CA ILE A 282 -5.85 -15.24 -12.64
C ILE A 282 -7.11 -14.97 -13.46
N LEU A 283 -7.33 -13.71 -13.84
CA LEU A 283 -8.49 -13.29 -14.64
C LEU A 283 -8.47 -13.85 -16.07
N VAL A 284 -7.29 -13.93 -16.68
CA VAL A 284 -7.09 -14.58 -17.99
C VAL A 284 -7.38 -16.08 -17.90
N ILE A 285 -6.87 -16.77 -16.88
CA ILE A 285 -7.12 -18.19 -16.63
C ILE A 285 -8.62 -18.45 -16.44
N ALA A 286 -9.29 -17.62 -15.64
CA ALA A 286 -10.73 -17.69 -15.43
C ALA A 286 -11.51 -17.50 -16.73
N SER A 287 -11.09 -16.56 -17.58
CA SER A 287 -11.71 -16.31 -18.90
C SER A 287 -11.59 -17.51 -19.83
N PHE A 288 -10.41 -18.15 -19.88
CA PHE A 288 -10.21 -19.36 -20.69
C PHE A 288 -11.06 -20.53 -20.20
N ASN A 289 -11.24 -20.66 -18.88
CA ASN A 289 -12.12 -21.68 -18.33
C ASN A 289 -13.57 -21.51 -18.81
N ILE A 290 -14.07 -20.27 -18.84
CA ILE A 290 -15.42 -19.95 -19.35
C ILE A 290 -15.52 -20.22 -20.86
N ILE A 291 -14.52 -19.79 -21.64
CA ILE A 291 -14.52 -20.02 -23.09
C ILE A 291 -14.51 -21.52 -23.39
N GLY A 292 -13.62 -22.28 -22.75
CA GLY A 292 -13.48 -23.72 -22.96
C GLY A 292 -14.73 -24.49 -22.57
N SER A 293 -15.29 -24.18 -21.39
CA SER A 293 -16.51 -24.83 -20.90
C SER A 293 -17.73 -24.56 -21.77
N LEU A 294 -18.00 -23.29 -22.10
CA LEU A 294 -19.13 -22.94 -22.96
C LEU A 294 -18.97 -23.49 -24.38
N SER A 295 -17.76 -23.48 -24.92
CA SER A 295 -17.52 -24.05 -26.25
C SER A 295 -17.84 -25.54 -26.28
N MET A 296 -17.34 -26.29 -25.28
CA MET A 296 -17.61 -27.72 -25.16
C MET A 296 -19.10 -27.99 -24.93
N LEU A 297 -19.77 -27.18 -24.12
CA LEU A 297 -21.20 -27.29 -23.85
C LEU A 297 -22.03 -27.08 -25.13
N ILE A 298 -21.72 -26.07 -25.93
CA ILE A 298 -22.41 -25.81 -27.22
C ILE A 298 -22.22 -26.99 -28.18
N ILE A 299 -21.00 -27.54 -28.26
CA ILE A 299 -20.68 -28.68 -29.14
C ILE A 299 -21.47 -29.92 -28.72
N ASP A 300 -21.51 -30.24 -27.41
CA ASP A 300 -22.23 -31.39 -26.90
C ASP A 300 -23.75 -31.25 -27.09
N LYS A 301 -24.26 -30.00 -27.01
CA LYS A 301 -25.67 -29.65 -27.22
C LYS A 301 -26.07 -29.40 -28.68
N ARG A 302 -25.22 -29.75 -29.65
CA ARG A 302 -25.49 -29.50 -31.08
C ARG A 302 -26.83 -30.09 -31.55
N LYS A 303 -27.15 -31.34 -31.18
CA LYS A 303 -28.43 -31.98 -31.58
C LYS A 303 -29.67 -31.28 -31.01
N ASP A 304 -29.57 -30.78 -29.78
CA ASP A 304 -30.65 -30.01 -29.14
C ASP A 304 -30.86 -28.67 -29.88
N VAL A 305 -29.76 -28.04 -30.32
CA VAL A 305 -29.81 -26.82 -31.14
C VAL A 305 -30.50 -27.06 -32.48
N GLU A 306 -30.14 -28.14 -33.20
CA GLU A 306 -30.76 -28.52 -34.47
C GLU A 306 -32.26 -28.80 -34.32
N THR A 307 -32.65 -29.46 -33.22
CA THR A 307 -34.06 -29.72 -32.90
C THR A 307 -34.84 -28.43 -32.64
N LEU A 308 -34.29 -27.52 -31.81
CA LEU A 308 -34.91 -26.22 -31.55
C LEU A 308 -35.07 -25.38 -32.82
N ARG A 309 -34.10 -25.46 -33.73
CA ARG A 309 -34.15 -24.79 -35.03
C ARG A 309 -35.25 -25.34 -35.93
N SER A 310 -35.38 -26.67 -35.98
CA SER A 310 -36.44 -27.36 -36.73
C SER A 310 -37.83 -26.99 -36.20
N LEU A 311 -37.94 -26.63 -34.92
CA LEU A 311 -39.15 -26.11 -34.28
C LEU A 311 -39.36 -24.59 -34.48
N GLY A 312 -38.46 -23.89 -35.17
CA GLY A 312 -38.59 -22.48 -35.52
C GLY A 312 -37.79 -21.49 -34.66
N ALA A 313 -36.86 -21.96 -33.81
CA ALA A 313 -36.00 -21.06 -33.04
C ALA A 313 -35.00 -20.31 -33.94
N ASP A 314 -34.94 -18.98 -33.78
CA ASP A 314 -33.99 -18.15 -34.53
C ASP A 314 -32.59 -18.16 -33.90
N ASN A 315 -31.59 -17.67 -34.66
CA ASN A 315 -30.20 -17.67 -34.20
C ASN A 315 -29.99 -16.82 -32.94
N LYS A 316 -30.76 -15.74 -32.77
CA LYS A 316 -30.66 -14.86 -31.61
C LYS A 316 -31.16 -15.57 -30.35
N MET A 317 -32.25 -16.33 -30.46
CA MET A 317 -32.80 -17.12 -29.36
C MET A 317 -31.82 -18.22 -28.92
N ILE A 318 -31.18 -18.92 -29.86
CA ILE A 318 -30.13 -19.92 -29.54
C ILE A 318 -28.95 -19.24 -28.83
N GLN A 319 -28.47 -18.10 -29.35
CA GLN A 319 -27.38 -17.36 -28.72
C GLN A 319 -27.75 -16.86 -27.32
N GLN A 320 -28.99 -16.42 -27.10
CA GLN A 320 -29.48 -16.00 -25.79
C GLN A 320 -29.55 -17.15 -24.79
N ILE A 321 -29.90 -18.37 -25.22
CA ILE A 321 -29.91 -19.55 -24.35
C ILE A 321 -28.51 -19.80 -23.78
N PHE A 322 -27.51 -19.97 -24.65
CA PHE A 322 -26.13 -20.25 -24.21
C PHE A 322 -25.47 -19.08 -23.50
N MET A 323 -25.80 -17.83 -23.86
CA MET A 323 -25.33 -16.66 -23.12
C MET A 323 -25.90 -16.64 -21.69
N THR A 324 -27.18 -16.95 -21.52
CA THR A 324 -27.84 -16.99 -20.21
C THR A 324 -27.26 -18.14 -19.37
N GLU A 325 -26.97 -19.26 -19.98
CA GLU A 325 -26.32 -20.40 -19.32
C GLU A 325 -24.90 -20.07 -18.87
N GLY A 326 -24.10 -19.42 -19.72
CA GLY A 326 -22.78 -18.92 -19.35
C GLY A 326 -22.83 -17.95 -18.17
N LEU A 327 -23.78 -17.00 -18.19
CA LEU A 327 -24.01 -16.10 -17.07
C LEU A 327 -24.39 -16.82 -15.79
N LEU A 328 -25.23 -17.86 -15.86
CA LEU A 328 -25.61 -18.66 -14.69
C LEU A 328 -24.41 -19.40 -14.10
N ILE A 329 -23.57 -20.01 -14.95
CA ILE A 329 -22.34 -20.70 -14.53
C ILE A 329 -21.38 -19.70 -13.86
N SER A 330 -21.14 -18.56 -14.50
CA SER A 330 -20.24 -17.53 -13.97
C SER A 330 -20.77 -16.92 -12.68
N PHE A 331 -22.08 -16.68 -12.56
CA PHE A 331 -22.69 -16.17 -11.33
C PHE A 331 -22.59 -17.20 -10.20
N ALA A 332 -22.90 -18.47 -10.46
CA ALA A 332 -22.79 -19.54 -9.46
C ALA A 332 -21.34 -19.72 -8.98
N GLY A 333 -20.38 -19.75 -9.91
CA GLY A 333 -18.96 -19.84 -9.58
C GLY A 333 -18.45 -18.61 -8.83
N THR A 334 -18.86 -17.41 -9.24
CA THR A 334 -18.50 -16.16 -8.56
C THR A 334 -19.07 -16.12 -7.14
N PHE A 335 -20.33 -16.48 -6.96
CA PHE A 335 -20.96 -16.52 -5.64
C PHE A 335 -20.28 -17.56 -4.72
N LEU A 336 -20.05 -18.77 -5.22
CA LEU A 336 -19.39 -19.82 -4.45
C LEU A 336 -17.94 -19.43 -4.10
N GLY A 337 -17.19 -18.94 -5.08
CA GLY A 337 -15.81 -18.50 -4.88
C GLY A 337 -15.68 -17.30 -3.95
N ALA A 338 -16.60 -16.33 -4.04
CA ALA A 338 -16.65 -15.20 -3.12
C ALA A 338 -16.93 -15.66 -1.69
N THR A 339 -17.89 -16.58 -1.52
CA THR A 339 -18.23 -17.15 -0.22
C THR A 339 -17.05 -17.89 0.39
N ILE A 340 -16.37 -18.75 -0.38
CA ILE A 340 -15.19 -19.49 0.09
C ILE A 340 -14.04 -18.53 0.40
N GLY A 341 -13.75 -17.57 -0.49
CA GLY A 341 -12.69 -16.58 -0.28
C GLY A 341 -12.92 -15.74 0.97
N LEU A 342 -14.14 -15.24 1.17
CA LEU A 342 -14.52 -14.50 2.37
C LEU A 342 -14.41 -15.35 3.64
N LEU A 343 -14.82 -16.62 3.60
CA LEU A 343 -14.67 -17.53 4.74
C LEU A 343 -13.19 -17.77 5.08
N VAL A 344 -12.33 -17.95 4.07
CA VAL A 344 -10.89 -18.10 4.25
C VAL A 344 -10.29 -16.82 4.87
N CYS A 345 -10.63 -15.65 4.34
CA CYS A 345 -10.16 -14.37 4.89
C CYS A 345 -10.64 -14.15 6.33
N TRP A 346 -11.92 -14.43 6.61
CA TRP A 346 -12.49 -14.34 7.95
C TRP A 346 -11.80 -15.30 8.94
N ALA A 347 -11.57 -16.54 8.53
CA ALA A 347 -10.86 -17.52 9.34
C ALA A 347 -9.42 -17.09 9.63
N GLN A 348 -8.73 -16.48 8.67
CA GLN A 348 -7.38 -15.93 8.87
C GLN A 348 -7.39 -14.77 9.87
N VAL A 349 -8.38 -13.87 9.80
CA VAL A 349 -8.51 -12.75 10.77
C VAL A 349 -8.79 -13.25 12.18
N GLN A 350 -9.67 -14.23 12.35
CA GLN A 350 -10.07 -14.74 13.67
C GLN A 350 -9.05 -15.69 14.30
N PHE A 351 -8.55 -16.65 13.52
CA PHE A 351 -7.72 -17.74 14.04
C PHE A 351 -6.22 -17.53 13.80
N LYS A 352 -5.82 -16.50 13.04
CA LYS A 352 -4.40 -16.21 12.73
C LYS A 352 -3.65 -17.46 12.24
N LEU A 353 -4.29 -18.20 11.32
CA LEU A 353 -3.85 -19.53 10.85
C LEU A 353 -2.44 -19.48 10.25
N VAL A 354 -2.18 -18.47 9.42
CA VAL A 354 -0.87 -18.22 8.80
C VAL A 354 -0.14 -17.14 9.59
N LYS A 355 0.89 -17.56 10.33
CA LYS A 355 1.74 -16.68 11.13
C LYS A 355 2.88 -16.09 10.29
N LEU A 356 3.25 -14.85 10.58
CA LEU A 356 4.47 -14.25 10.03
C LEU A 356 5.65 -14.81 10.82
N GLN A 357 6.46 -15.67 10.21
CA GLN A 357 7.71 -16.12 10.83
C GLN A 357 8.80 -15.10 10.50
N GLY A 358 9.15 -14.26 11.48
CA GLY A 358 10.22 -13.29 11.36
C GLY A 358 10.93 -13.09 12.70
N THR A 359 12.19 -13.48 12.78
CA THR A 359 13.12 -13.13 13.85
C THR A 359 13.42 -11.63 13.80
N GLY A 360 12.55 -10.81 14.41
CA GLY A 360 12.79 -9.38 14.59
C GLY A 360 11.54 -8.50 14.43
N GLY A 361 11.05 -7.96 15.54
CA GLY A 361 10.45 -6.62 15.62
C GLY A 361 9.08 -6.35 15.01
N PHE A 362 8.50 -7.19 14.17
CA PHE A 362 7.14 -6.93 13.69
C PHE A 362 6.11 -7.20 14.80
N ILE A 363 5.36 -6.17 15.20
CA ILE A 363 4.27 -6.21 16.20
C ILE A 363 3.10 -7.13 15.76
N VAL A 364 3.15 -7.71 14.56
CA VAL A 364 2.05 -8.44 13.94
C VAL A 364 2.38 -9.94 13.82
N ASP A 365 1.70 -10.76 14.62
CA ASP A 365 1.92 -12.21 14.71
C ASP A 365 1.45 -13.02 13.49
N ALA A 366 0.66 -12.42 12.59
CA ALA A 366 -0.02 -13.13 11.51
C ALA A 366 -0.10 -12.32 10.22
N TYR A 367 -0.19 -13.02 9.08
CA TYR A 367 -0.35 -12.37 7.78
C TYR A 367 -1.58 -11.45 7.79
N PRO A 368 -1.42 -10.15 7.50
CA PRO A 368 -2.49 -9.19 7.61
C PRO A 368 -3.51 -9.40 6.49
N VAL A 369 -4.79 -9.35 6.84
CA VAL A 369 -5.91 -9.45 5.90
C VAL A 369 -6.91 -8.35 6.26
N ASP A 370 -7.26 -7.52 5.28
CA ASP A 370 -8.26 -6.47 5.42
C ASP A 370 -9.34 -6.65 4.33
N ILE A 371 -10.57 -6.89 4.77
CA ILE A 371 -11.71 -7.19 3.89
C ILE A 371 -12.43 -5.88 3.60
N GLN A 372 -12.13 -5.28 2.45
CA GLN A 372 -12.76 -4.02 2.03
C GLN A 372 -13.96 -4.30 1.11
N PRO A 373 -15.21 -3.98 1.54
CA PRO A 373 -16.41 -4.34 0.78
C PRO A 373 -16.47 -3.74 -0.62
N PHE A 374 -15.96 -2.51 -0.80
CA PHE A 374 -15.95 -1.82 -2.09
C PHE A 374 -15.00 -2.48 -3.09
N ASP A 375 -13.81 -2.89 -2.65
CA ASP A 375 -12.84 -3.58 -3.49
C ASP A 375 -13.34 -4.96 -3.89
N ILE A 376 -13.99 -5.67 -2.96
CA ILE A 376 -14.61 -6.97 -3.23
C ILE A 376 -15.77 -6.81 -4.22
N ALA A 377 -16.65 -5.81 -4.03
CA ALA A 377 -17.71 -5.55 -5.00
C ALA A 377 -17.14 -5.20 -6.39
N GLY A 378 -16.07 -4.40 -6.44
CA GLY A 378 -15.37 -4.03 -7.66
C GLY A 378 -14.80 -5.22 -8.42
N ILE A 379 -14.08 -6.13 -7.72
CA ILE A 379 -13.49 -7.32 -8.36
C ILE A 379 -14.56 -8.32 -8.81
N LEU A 380 -15.64 -8.50 -8.03
CA LEU A 380 -16.74 -9.39 -8.43
C LEU A 380 -17.46 -8.86 -9.67
N LEU A 381 -17.68 -7.54 -9.75
CA LEU A 381 -18.23 -6.90 -10.94
C LEU A 381 -17.30 -7.10 -12.14
N LEU A 382 -15.99 -6.88 -11.98
CA LEU A 382 -14.99 -7.08 -13.02
C LEU A 382 -15.02 -8.52 -13.57
N VAL A 383 -15.07 -9.51 -12.68
CA VAL A 383 -15.17 -10.93 -13.04
C VAL A 383 -16.44 -11.19 -13.84
N ILE A 384 -17.60 -10.68 -13.40
CA ILE A 384 -18.87 -10.87 -14.11
C ILE A 384 -18.83 -10.22 -15.51
N VAL A 385 -18.26 -9.03 -15.64
CA VAL A 385 -18.10 -8.35 -16.94
C VAL A 385 -17.21 -9.15 -17.87
N ILE A 386 -16.08 -9.64 -17.38
CA ILE A 386 -15.14 -10.42 -18.18
C ILE A 386 -15.73 -11.78 -18.54
N ALA A 387 -16.44 -12.42 -17.62
CA ALA A 387 -17.19 -13.63 -17.88
C ALA A 387 -18.23 -13.45 -19.00
N TYR A 388 -18.98 -12.35 -18.97
CA TYR A 388 -19.92 -12.00 -20.03
C TYR A 388 -19.23 -11.80 -21.39
N LEU A 389 -18.10 -11.09 -21.42
CA LEU A 389 -17.32 -10.88 -22.64
C LEU A 389 -16.72 -12.19 -23.17
N ALA A 390 -16.17 -13.01 -22.28
CA ALA A 390 -15.60 -14.31 -22.57
C ALA A 390 -16.67 -15.28 -23.12
N ALA A 391 -17.87 -15.29 -22.55
CA ALA A 391 -19.00 -16.10 -23.02
C ALA A 391 -19.51 -15.67 -24.40
N ARG A 392 -19.46 -14.37 -24.71
CA ARG A 392 -19.95 -13.82 -25.99
C ARG A 392 -19.14 -14.29 -27.19
N PHE A 393 -17.84 -14.50 -27.04
CA PHE A 393 -16.95 -14.93 -28.11
C PHE A 393 -17.32 -16.32 -28.71
N PRO A 394 -17.33 -17.43 -27.94
CA PRO A 394 -17.68 -18.75 -28.46
C PRO A 394 -19.13 -18.83 -28.89
N VAL A 395 -20.06 -18.20 -28.16
CA VAL A 395 -21.49 -18.17 -28.51
C VAL A 395 -21.69 -17.58 -29.91
N ARG A 396 -20.97 -16.52 -30.29
CA ARG A 396 -21.09 -15.95 -31.64
C ARG A 396 -20.46 -16.84 -32.71
N ILE A 397 -19.22 -17.31 -32.48
CA ILE A 397 -18.45 -18.01 -33.50
C ILE A 397 -18.96 -19.43 -33.74
N ILE A 398 -19.23 -20.19 -32.67
CA ILE A 398 -19.60 -21.60 -32.78
C ILE A 398 -21.02 -21.75 -33.30
N THR A 399 -21.95 -20.91 -32.85
CA THR A 399 -23.31 -20.92 -33.42
C THR A 399 -23.26 -20.60 -34.91
N GLN A 400 -22.51 -19.57 -35.34
CA GLN A 400 -22.33 -19.25 -36.76
C GLN A 400 -21.70 -20.39 -37.58
N ARG A 401 -20.71 -21.11 -37.05
CA ARG A 401 -20.11 -22.27 -37.74
C ARG A 401 -21.06 -23.45 -37.87
N ILE A 402 -21.82 -23.77 -36.81
CA ILE A 402 -22.86 -24.80 -36.87
C ILE A 402 -23.88 -24.43 -37.96
N PHE A 403 -24.27 -23.15 -38.03
CA PHE A 403 -25.20 -22.65 -39.04
C PHE A 403 -24.65 -22.68 -40.48
N ALA A 404 -23.33 -22.58 -40.66
CA ALA A 404 -22.70 -22.61 -41.97
C ALA A 404 -22.61 -24.04 -42.54
N MET A 405 -22.28 -25.03 -41.71
CA MET A 405 -22.17 -26.43 -42.14
C MET A 405 -23.53 -27.01 -42.59
N GLU A 406 -24.62 -26.59 -41.94
CA GLU A 406 -26.00 -26.99 -42.31
C GLU A 406 -26.40 -26.46 -43.70
N LYS A 407 -25.91 -25.29 -44.12
CA LYS A 407 -26.18 -24.73 -45.46
C LYS A 407 -25.41 -25.41 -46.58
N THR A 408 -24.26 -26.02 -46.29
CA THR A 408 -23.38 -26.64 -47.29
C THR A 408 -23.63 -28.13 -47.52
N GLY A 409 -24.59 -28.74 -46.80
CA GLY A 409 -24.93 -30.16 -46.98
C GLY A 409 -23.84 -31.15 -46.56
N ASN A 410 -22.76 -30.68 -45.92
CA ASN A 410 -21.74 -31.52 -45.32
C ASN A 410 -22.21 -31.92 -43.92
N LEU A 411 -23.13 -32.88 -43.87
CA LEU A 411 -23.52 -33.60 -42.66
C LEU A 411 -22.66 -34.85 -42.50
#